data_AF-A0A147J4I6-F1
#
_entry.id   AF-A0A147J4I6-F1
#
_cell.length_a   1.000
_cell.length_b   1.000
_cell.length_c   1.000
_cell.angle_alpha   90.00
_cell.angle_beta   90.00
_cell.angle_gamma   90.00
#
_symmetry.space_group_name_H-M   'P 1'
#
loop_
_entity.id
_entity.type
_entity.pdbx_description
1 polymer ?
#
loop_
_entity_poly.entity_id
_entity_poly.type
_entity_poly.pdbx_seq_one_letter_code
_entity_poly.pdbx_strand_id
1 'polypeptide(L)'
;MKAMLTAILALLLTVPALARSPSCRDDPTQSRCAAEAEETQRALYDAPPAEDYARQKARMARAFFVDGYGHDVGLVTLWYAPAAEPRVAWRMPRPHKGEDSMPPIDATLALSSWREVTGTGTYFDRPLVQTPQAGSSVCLHGWTVRVEMVEADGKVRRAIQSGCGDDALVWPFARRMTAAAIAAMPACASLDAEKTRNDITRLNKCNRLGGDRAAAAEATNIYDSPWFANPRGEDFTRALTY
;
A
#
# COMPACT_ATOMS: atom_id res chain seq x y z
N MET A 1 -33.18 -28.25 -57.10
CA MET A 1 -32.44 -26.98 -57.25
C MET A 1 -32.17 -26.41 -55.85
N LYS A 2 -30.88 -26.27 -55.50
CA LYS A 2 -30.25 -25.35 -54.51
C LYS A 2 -30.91 -25.22 -53.13
N ALA A 3 -30.44 -25.90 -52.08
CA ALA A 3 -29.26 -25.53 -51.27
C ALA A 3 -29.30 -24.09 -50.74
N MET A 4 -29.61 -23.92 -49.44
CA MET A 4 -29.24 -22.72 -48.69
C MET A 4 -28.62 -23.17 -47.36
N LEU A 5 -27.29 -23.20 -47.40
CA LEU A 5 -26.36 -23.51 -46.33
C LEU A 5 -26.03 -22.18 -45.59
N THR A 6 -25.98 -22.26 -44.26
CA THR A 6 -25.02 -21.59 -43.36
C THR A 6 -24.68 -20.10 -43.55
N ALA A 7 -24.97 -19.30 -42.51
CA ALA A 7 -24.04 -18.28 -41.97
C ALA A 7 -24.57 -17.69 -40.64
N ILE A 8 -24.57 -18.47 -39.56
CA ILE A 8 -24.53 -17.86 -38.22
C ILE A 8 -23.05 -17.60 -37.94
N LEU A 9 -22.66 -16.39 -38.32
CA LEU A 9 -21.33 -15.83 -38.10
C LEU A 9 -21.08 -15.81 -36.58
N ALA A 10 -20.19 -16.67 -36.13
CA ALA A 10 -19.63 -16.65 -34.80
C ALA A 10 -18.99 -15.28 -34.58
N LEU A 11 -19.71 -14.39 -33.89
CA LEU A 11 -19.16 -13.17 -33.32
C LEU A 11 -18.28 -13.59 -32.14
N LEU A 12 -17.09 -14.08 -32.48
CA LEU A 12 -15.97 -14.26 -31.56
C LEU A 12 -15.68 -12.88 -30.99
N LEU A 13 -16.21 -12.62 -29.79
CA LEU A 13 -15.75 -11.58 -28.88
C LEU A 13 -14.30 -11.92 -28.54
N THR A 14 -13.38 -11.50 -29.42
CA THR A 14 -11.99 -11.32 -29.08
C THR A 14 -11.92 -10.17 -28.10
N VAL A 15 -12.16 -10.47 -26.82
CA VAL A 15 -11.76 -9.59 -25.73
C VAL A 15 -10.27 -9.37 -25.94
N PRO A 16 -9.80 -8.14 -26.25
CA PRO A 16 -8.37 -7.91 -26.33
C PRO A 16 -7.81 -8.27 -24.96
N ALA A 17 -6.94 -9.27 -24.92
CA ALA A 17 -6.15 -9.54 -23.73
C ALA A 17 -5.47 -8.20 -23.38
N LEU A 18 -5.93 -7.57 -22.31
CA LEU A 18 -5.39 -6.30 -21.83
C LEU A 18 -3.88 -6.49 -21.69
N ALA A 19 -3.13 -5.86 -22.59
CA ALA A 19 -1.69 -5.99 -22.63
C ALA A 19 -1.15 -5.61 -21.24
N ARG A 20 -0.39 -6.53 -20.63
CA ARG A 20 0.25 -6.32 -19.33
C ARG A 20 1.11 -5.06 -19.42
N SER A 21 0.82 -4.07 -18.58
CA SER A 21 1.62 -2.82 -18.56
C SER A 21 3.10 -3.18 -18.36
N PRO A 22 4.06 -2.56 -19.07
CA PRO A 22 5.48 -2.72 -18.81
C PRO A 22 5.89 -2.38 -17.36
N SER A 23 5.06 -1.59 -16.66
CA SER A 23 5.20 -1.25 -15.23
C SER A 23 4.58 -2.28 -14.27
N CYS A 24 4.07 -3.40 -14.80
CA CYS A 24 3.53 -4.51 -14.02
C CYS A 24 4.56 -5.65 -13.89
N ARG A 25 5.26 -5.66 -12.75
CA ARG A 25 6.22 -6.70 -12.37
C ARG A 25 5.76 -7.43 -11.10
N ASP A 26 4.59 -8.05 -11.18
CA ASP A 26 4.04 -8.92 -10.13
C ASP A 26 4.23 -10.42 -10.43
N ASP A 27 4.06 -11.27 -9.41
CA ASP A 27 4.10 -12.73 -9.54
C ASP A 27 3.12 -13.21 -10.64
N PRO A 28 3.55 -14.06 -11.60
CA PRO A 28 2.70 -14.52 -12.70
C PRO A 28 1.45 -15.28 -12.25
N THR A 29 1.38 -15.78 -11.01
CA THR A 29 0.23 -16.52 -10.47
C THR A 29 -0.91 -15.62 -9.99
N GLN A 30 -0.69 -14.31 -9.83
CA GLN A 30 -1.69 -13.37 -9.34
C GLN A 30 -1.92 -12.22 -10.35
N SER A 31 -3.17 -12.00 -10.73
CA SER A 31 -3.54 -10.95 -11.70
C SER A 31 -3.64 -9.56 -11.04
N ARG A 32 -2.68 -9.17 -10.19
CA ARG A 32 -2.74 -7.88 -9.48
C ARG A 32 -2.52 -6.68 -10.40
N CYS A 33 -2.32 -6.90 -11.69
CA CYS A 33 -2.19 -5.83 -12.68
C CYS A 33 -3.45 -5.60 -13.51
N ALA A 34 -4.50 -6.41 -13.30
CA ALA A 34 -5.79 -6.15 -13.89
C ALA A 34 -6.43 -4.91 -13.26
N ALA A 35 -7.11 -4.09 -14.07
CA ALA A 35 -7.82 -2.89 -13.59
C ALA A 35 -8.82 -3.22 -12.45
N GLU A 36 -9.50 -4.36 -12.56
CA GLU A 36 -10.42 -4.88 -11.53
C GLU A 36 -9.71 -5.17 -10.20
N ALA A 37 -8.49 -5.70 -10.25
CA ALA A 37 -7.68 -5.91 -9.05
C ALA A 37 -7.23 -4.59 -8.43
N GLU A 38 -7.06 -3.53 -9.24
CA GLU A 38 -6.80 -2.19 -8.72
C GLU A 38 -7.99 -1.58 -7.99
N GLU A 39 -9.16 -1.68 -8.60
CA GLU A 39 -10.40 -1.18 -8.01
C GLU A 39 -10.76 -1.94 -6.73
N THR A 40 -10.64 -3.27 -6.76
CA THR A 40 -10.86 -4.12 -5.59
C THR A 40 -9.92 -3.74 -4.44
N GLN A 41 -8.62 -3.54 -4.73
CA GLN A 41 -7.68 -3.14 -3.69
C GLN A 41 -8.02 -1.75 -3.15
N ARG A 42 -8.36 -0.76 -3.99
CA ARG A 42 -8.79 0.57 -3.52
C ARG A 42 -10.03 0.49 -2.62
N ALA A 43 -11.02 -0.30 -3.01
CA ALA A 43 -12.24 -0.52 -2.24
C ALA A 43 -11.97 -1.22 -0.89
N LEU A 44 -10.91 -2.03 -0.80
CA LEU A 44 -10.48 -2.63 0.46
C LEU A 44 -10.02 -1.58 1.48
N TYR A 45 -9.48 -0.44 1.04
CA TYR A 45 -8.97 0.61 1.92
C TYR A 45 -9.86 1.86 1.99
N ASP A 46 -11.05 1.85 1.37
CA ASP A 46 -11.88 3.05 1.18
C ASP A 46 -11.08 4.22 0.57
N ALA A 47 -10.24 3.89 -0.41
CA ALA A 47 -9.29 4.80 -1.00
C ALA A 47 -9.83 5.34 -2.33
N PRO A 48 -10.04 6.66 -2.49
CA PRO A 48 -10.56 7.20 -3.74
C PRO A 48 -9.56 7.01 -4.89
N PRO A 49 -10.02 7.00 -6.16
CA PRO A 49 -9.13 6.99 -7.32
C PRO A 49 -8.09 8.11 -7.27
N ALA A 50 -6.89 7.87 -7.80
CA ALA A 50 -5.83 8.88 -7.86
C ALA A 50 -6.27 10.10 -8.69
N GLU A 51 -7.08 9.86 -9.72
CA GLU A 51 -7.70 10.85 -10.58
C GLU A 51 -8.54 11.88 -9.79
N ASP A 52 -9.08 11.52 -8.63
CA ASP A 52 -9.88 12.43 -7.81
C ASP A 52 -9.00 13.52 -7.20
N TYR A 53 -7.78 13.17 -6.79
CA TYR A 53 -6.77 14.14 -6.33
C TYR A 53 -6.35 15.05 -7.48
N ALA A 54 -6.13 14.50 -8.68
CA ALA A 54 -5.78 15.28 -9.87
C ALA A 54 -6.87 16.31 -10.20
N ARG A 55 -8.16 15.92 -10.16
CA ARG A 55 -9.31 16.83 -10.37
C ARG A 55 -9.36 17.94 -9.32
N GLN A 56 -8.94 17.65 -8.09
CA GLN A 56 -8.84 18.63 -6.99
C GLN A 56 -7.56 19.47 -7.05
N LYS A 57 -6.71 19.29 -8.07
CA LYS A 57 -5.37 19.91 -8.17
C LYS A 57 -4.47 19.58 -6.98
N ALA A 58 -4.73 18.46 -6.32
CA ALA A 58 -3.90 17.94 -5.25
C ALA A 58 -2.83 17.02 -5.82
N ARG A 59 -1.61 17.17 -5.30
CA ARG A 59 -0.52 16.22 -5.55
C ARG A 59 -0.64 15.07 -4.54
N MET A 60 -0.30 13.86 -4.95
CA MET A 60 -0.48 12.68 -4.13
C MET A 60 0.59 11.64 -4.44
N ALA A 61 1.04 10.91 -3.42
CA ALA A 61 1.76 9.66 -3.59
C ALA A 61 1.15 8.64 -2.63
N ARG A 62 0.82 7.44 -3.13
CA ARG A 62 0.16 6.39 -2.36
C ARG A 62 0.81 5.04 -2.63
N ALA A 63 1.03 4.25 -1.58
CA ALA A 63 1.58 2.90 -1.70
C ALA A 63 0.71 1.87 -0.96
N PHE A 64 0.31 0.83 -1.67
CA PHE A 64 -0.40 -0.34 -1.16
C PHE A 64 0.60 -1.46 -0.91
N PHE A 65 0.56 -2.07 0.27
CA PHE A 65 1.49 -3.12 0.68
C PHE A 65 0.77 -4.45 0.79
N VAL A 66 1.37 -5.46 0.17
CA VAL A 66 0.92 -6.85 0.22
C VAL A 66 2.09 -7.69 0.72
N ASP A 67 1.86 -8.54 1.71
CA ASP A 67 2.91 -9.42 2.23
C ASP A 67 3.22 -10.60 1.30
N GLY A 68 4.22 -11.39 1.69
CA GLY A 68 4.66 -12.58 0.96
C GLY A 68 3.67 -13.75 0.95
N TYR A 69 2.52 -13.63 1.61
CA TYR A 69 1.40 -14.57 1.57
C TYR A 69 0.24 -14.06 0.73
N GLY A 70 0.39 -12.86 0.15
CA GLY A 70 -0.64 -12.22 -0.66
C GLY A 70 -1.68 -11.44 0.15
N HIS A 71 -1.46 -11.24 1.46
CA HIS A 71 -2.37 -10.47 2.30
C HIS A 71 -2.09 -8.97 2.19
N ASP A 72 -3.14 -8.19 2.01
CA ASP A 72 -3.12 -6.74 2.10
C ASP A 72 -2.78 -6.31 3.53
N VAL A 73 -1.68 -5.57 3.70
CA VAL A 73 -1.13 -5.20 5.02
C VAL A 73 -1.50 -3.77 5.41
N GLY A 74 -1.60 -2.88 4.43
CA GLY A 74 -1.80 -1.48 4.70
C GLY A 74 -1.57 -0.58 3.50
N LEU A 75 -1.97 0.67 3.68
CA LEU A 75 -1.93 1.71 2.69
C LEU A 75 -1.38 3.00 3.30
N VAL A 76 -0.29 3.53 2.73
CA VAL A 76 0.20 4.86 3.08
C VAL A 76 -0.18 5.83 1.97
N THR A 77 -0.77 6.98 2.32
CA THR A 77 -1.11 8.05 1.38
C THR A 77 -0.52 9.36 1.87
N LEU A 78 0.31 9.99 1.04
CA LEU A 78 0.80 11.35 1.24
C LEU A 78 0.08 12.25 0.23
N TRP A 79 -0.39 13.41 0.64
CA TRP A 79 -1.01 14.35 -0.29
C TRP A 79 -0.76 15.81 0.10
N TYR A 80 -0.83 16.68 -0.89
CA TYR A 80 -0.65 18.11 -0.73
C TYR A 80 -1.59 18.85 -1.68
N ALA A 81 -2.58 19.54 -1.11
CA ALA A 81 -3.55 20.33 -1.85
C ALA A 81 -3.13 21.83 -1.87
N PRO A 82 -3.62 22.62 -2.86
CA PRO A 82 -3.35 24.06 -2.89
C PRO A 82 -3.77 24.74 -1.59
N ALA A 83 -2.89 25.57 -1.02
CA ALA A 83 -3.12 26.31 0.23
C ALA A 83 -3.40 25.46 1.49
N ALA A 84 -3.16 24.14 1.44
CA ALA A 84 -3.22 23.25 2.60
C ALA A 84 -1.81 22.83 3.03
N GLU A 85 -1.64 22.28 4.23
CA GLU A 85 -0.39 21.62 4.62
C GLU A 85 -0.28 20.24 3.94
N PRO A 86 0.94 19.73 3.66
CA PRO A 86 1.11 18.33 3.28
C PRO A 86 0.66 17.41 4.41
N ARG A 87 0.05 16.30 4.05
CA ARG A 87 -0.55 15.36 4.98
C ARG A 87 -0.09 13.95 4.64
N VAL A 88 -0.07 13.10 5.66
CA VAL A 88 0.17 11.66 5.51
C VAL A 88 -0.86 10.89 6.31
N ALA A 89 -1.33 9.78 5.76
CA ALA A 89 -2.23 8.87 6.44
C ALA A 89 -1.82 7.42 6.19
N TRP A 90 -2.00 6.60 7.23
CA TRP A 90 -1.91 5.16 7.16
C TRP A 90 -3.31 4.55 7.35
N ARG A 91 -3.67 3.62 6.48
CA ARG A 91 -4.95 2.90 6.49
C ARG A 91 -4.70 1.40 6.54
N MET A 92 -5.51 0.72 7.33
CA MET A 92 -5.60 -0.74 7.36
C MET A 92 -6.63 -1.22 6.33
N PRO A 93 -6.51 -2.45 5.80
CA PRO A 93 -7.57 -3.03 4.99
C PRO A 93 -8.85 -3.11 5.80
N ARG A 94 -10.00 -2.93 5.15
CA ARG A 94 -11.30 -3.14 5.78
C ARG A 94 -11.36 -4.58 6.30
N PRO A 95 -11.85 -4.76 7.53
CA PRO A 95 -11.94 -6.08 8.09
C PRO A 95 -13.08 -6.86 7.43
N HIS A 96 -13.21 -8.14 7.78
CA HIS A 96 -14.31 -8.96 7.28
C HIS A 96 -15.66 -8.43 7.77
N LYS A 97 -16.73 -8.83 7.06
CA LYS A 97 -18.09 -8.39 7.39
C LYS A 97 -18.44 -8.77 8.83
N GLY A 98 -18.72 -7.76 9.67
CA GLY A 98 -19.05 -7.95 11.09
C GLY A 98 -17.96 -7.46 12.07
N GLU A 99 -16.80 -7.05 11.56
CA GLU A 99 -15.72 -6.47 12.36
C GLU A 99 -15.68 -4.93 12.23
N ASP A 100 -15.25 -4.26 13.31
CA ASP A 100 -15.09 -2.81 13.34
C ASP A 100 -13.86 -2.39 12.53
N SER A 101 -14.05 -1.43 11.60
CA SER A 101 -12.93 -0.82 10.89
C SER A 101 -12.13 0.08 11.84
N MET A 102 -10.80 -0.07 11.82
CA MET A 102 -9.93 0.86 12.52
C MET A 102 -9.85 2.18 11.73
N PRO A 103 -10.03 3.34 12.39
CA PRO A 103 -9.86 4.61 11.71
C PRO A 103 -8.43 4.75 11.19
N PRO A 104 -8.22 5.49 10.08
CA PRO A 104 -6.89 5.87 9.67
C PRO A 104 -6.17 6.65 10.77
N ILE A 105 -4.87 6.47 10.86
CA ILE A 105 -4.00 7.42 11.55
C ILE A 105 -3.49 8.44 10.53
N ASP A 106 -3.60 9.71 10.85
CA ASP A 106 -3.17 10.81 10.00
C ASP A 106 -2.34 11.83 10.77
N ALA A 107 -1.49 12.54 10.02
CA ALA A 107 -0.63 13.58 10.56
C ALA A 107 -0.33 14.65 9.50
N THR A 108 0.03 15.85 9.97
CA THR A 108 0.69 16.85 9.12
C THR A 108 2.11 16.39 8.82
N LEU A 109 2.50 16.50 7.55
CA LEU A 109 3.83 16.18 7.06
C LEU A 109 4.61 17.47 6.81
N ALA A 110 5.83 17.55 7.31
CA ALA A 110 6.71 18.70 7.03
C ALA A 110 6.90 18.88 5.52
N LEU A 111 6.88 20.14 5.06
CA LEU A 111 7.04 20.45 3.62
C LEU A 111 8.37 19.95 3.06
N SER A 112 9.44 19.92 3.88
CA SER A 112 10.73 19.33 3.53
C SER A 112 10.60 17.83 3.25
N SER A 113 9.97 17.06 4.15
CA SER A 113 9.75 15.63 3.99
C SER A 113 8.87 15.31 2.78
N TRP A 114 7.83 16.12 2.53
CA TRP A 114 7.02 16.02 1.31
C TRP A 114 7.87 16.18 0.04
N ARG A 115 8.70 17.23 -0.02
CA ARG A 115 9.58 17.50 -1.16
C ARG A 115 10.61 16.40 -1.35
N GLU A 116 11.19 15.89 -0.27
CA GLU A 116 12.16 14.80 -0.31
C GLU A 116 11.53 13.53 -0.89
N VAL A 117 10.41 13.07 -0.30
CA VAL A 117 9.74 11.85 -0.78
C VAL A 117 9.33 12.01 -2.24
N THR A 118 8.59 13.07 -2.58
CA THR A 118 8.13 13.27 -3.97
C THR A 118 9.27 13.47 -4.96
N GLY A 119 10.39 14.09 -4.55
CA GLY A 119 11.59 14.21 -5.36
C GLY A 119 12.22 12.85 -5.68
N THR A 120 12.29 11.94 -4.70
CA THR A 120 12.79 10.57 -4.93
C THR A 120 11.85 9.73 -5.78
N GLY A 121 10.57 10.10 -5.87
CA GLY A 121 9.55 9.51 -6.74
C GLY A 121 9.66 9.91 -8.21
N THR A 122 10.65 10.71 -8.63
CA THR A 122 10.74 11.15 -10.04
C THR A 122 10.79 9.97 -11.02
N TYR A 123 11.35 8.82 -10.61
CA TYR A 123 11.61 7.70 -11.51
C TYR A 123 11.01 6.35 -11.06
N PHE A 124 10.12 6.34 -10.06
CA PHE A 124 9.68 5.07 -9.45
C PHE A 124 9.02 4.09 -10.44
N ASP A 125 8.38 4.61 -11.49
CA ASP A 125 7.67 3.85 -12.52
C ASP A 125 8.53 3.50 -13.75
N ARG A 126 9.83 3.85 -13.73
CA ARG A 126 10.72 3.55 -14.86
C ARG A 126 11.11 2.07 -14.86
N PRO A 127 11.08 1.40 -16.03
CA PRO A 127 11.65 0.07 -16.15
C PRO A 127 13.17 0.16 -16.03
N LEU A 128 13.76 -0.59 -15.11
CA LEU A 128 15.19 -0.85 -15.09
C LEU A 128 15.54 -1.99 -16.05
N VAL A 129 16.68 -1.88 -16.72
CA VAL A 129 17.30 -2.96 -17.50
C VAL A 129 17.72 -4.03 -16.51
N GLN A 130 17.28 -5.27 -16.72
CA GLN A 130 17.67 -6.36 -15.84
C GLN A 130 19.13 -6.72 -16.07
N THR A 131 19.90 -6.73 -15.00
CA THR A 131 21.25 -7.29 -15.05
C THR A 131 21.09 -8.80 -14.95
N PRO A 132 21.71 -9.62 -15.84
CA PRO A 132 21.63 -11.07 -15.72
C PRO A 132 22.13 -11.50 -14.33
N GLN A 133 21.23 -11.99 -13.47
CA GLN A 133 21.64 -12.51 -12.17
C GLN A 133 22.42 -13.81 -12.39
N ALA A 134 23.63 -13.87 -11.83
CA ALA A 134 24.43 -15.09 -11.82
C ALA A 134 23.84 -16.06 -10.79
N GLY A 135 23.02 -17.00 -11.26
CA GLY A 135 22.42 -18.07 -10.45
C GLY A 135 20.93 -17.90 -10.16
N SER A 136 20.30 -18.99 -9.73
CA SER A 136 18.89 -19.01 -9.35
C SER A 136 18.75 -18.51 -7.91
N SER A 137 18.25 -17.30 -7.70
CA SER A 137 17.82 -16.84 -6.37
C SER A 137 16.34 -17.18 -6.15
N VAL A 138 16.01 -17.83 -5.04
CA VAL A 138 14.61 -18.06 -4.63
C VAL A 138 14.24 -16.97 -3.64
N CYS A 139 13.33 -16.09 -4.05
CA CYS A 139 12.79 -15.07 -3.16
C CYS A 139 11.59 -15.64 -2.40
N LEU A 140 11.83 -16.11 -1.17
CA LEU A 140 10.77 -16.60 -0.30
C LEU A 140 10.09 -15.42 0.42
N HIS A 141 8.75 -15.37 0.37
CA HIS A 141 7.93 -14.35 1.03
C HIS A 141 8.22 -12.90 0.57
N GLY A 142 8.46 -12.70 -0.72
CA GLY A 142 8.56 -11.37 -1.32
C GLY A 142 7.26 -10.59 -1.18
N TRP A 143 7.34 -9.40 -0.59
CA TRP A 143 6.18 -8.50 -0.53
C TRP A 143 5.95 -7.84 -1.87
N THR A 144 4.71 -7.55 -2.24
CA THR A 144 4.37 -6.77 -3.43
C THR A 144 3.92 -5.37 -3.03
N VAL A 145 4.36 -4.37 -3.78
CA VAL A 145 3.91 -2.99 -3.59
C VAL A 145 3.34 -2.42 -4.87
N ARG A 146 2.21 -1.72 -4.76
CA ARG A 146 1.71 -0.85 -5.82
C ARG A 146 1.85 0.59 -5.38
N VAL A 147 2.40 1.43 -6.24
CA VAL A 147 2.47 2.88 -6.04
C VAL A 147 1.64 3.60 -7.09
N GLU A 148 0.91 4.61 -6.64
CA GLU A 148 0.23 5.59 -7.47
C GLU A 148 0.73 6.99 -7.10
N MET A 149 0.93 7.85 -8.09
CA MET A 149 1.37 9.23 -7.88
C MET A 149 0.62 10.19 -8.78
N VAL A 150 0.25 11.35 -8.24
CA VAL A 150 -0.35 12.48 -8.96
C VAL A 150 0.64 13.63 -8.93
N GLU A 151 1.08 14.01 -10.12
CA GLU A 151 2.06 15.06 -10.35
C GLU A 151 1.44 16.47 -10.28
N ALA A 152 2.29 17.49 -10.29
CA ALA A 152 1.86 18.89 -10.26
C ALA A 152 1.04 19.30 -11.50
N ASP A 153 1.25 18.64 -12.64
CA ASP A 153 0.48 18.81 -13.88
C ASP A 153 -0.81 17.97 -13.91
N GLY A 154 -1.10 17.23 -12.85
CA GLY A 154 -2.26 16.33 -12.75
C GLY A 154 -2.05 14.97 -13.40
N LYS A 155 -0.87 14.67 -13.96
CA LYS A 155 -0.57 13.36 -14.52
C LYS A 155 -0.58 12.29 -13.43
N VAL A 156 -1.27 11.19 -13.69
CA VAL A 156 -1.29 10.01 -12.82
C VAL A 156 -0.27 8.98 -13.32
N ARG A 157 0.58 8.50 -12.42
CA ARG A 157 1.62 7.49 -12.67
C ARG A 157 1.38 6.29 -11.76
N ARG A 158 1.61 5.08 -12.29
CA ARG A 158 1.36 3.83 -11.57
C ARG A 158 2.45 2.81 -11.86
N ALA A 159 2.89 2.10 -10.82
CA ALA A 159 3.77 0.97 -10.96
C ALA A 159 3.51 -0.05 -9.85
N ILE A 160 3.67 -1.32 -10.18
CA ILE A 160 3.58 -2.43 -9.24
C ILE A 160 4.81 -3.31 -9.37
N GLN A 161 5.39 -3.67 -8.24
CA GLN A 161 6.61 -4.46 -8.21
C GLN A 161 6.65 -5.36 -6.98
N SER A 162 7.12 -6.59 -7.19
CA SER A 162 7.57 -7.46 -6.09
C SER A 162 8.88 -6.93 -5.49
N GLY A 163 9.04 -7.02 -4.18
CA GLY A 163 10.27 -6.74 -3.45
C GLY A 163 11.40 -7.75 -3.73
N CYS A 164 11.14 -8.74 -4.59
CA CYS A 164 12.14 -9.68 -5.09
C CYS A 164 12.89 -9.09 -6.28
N GLY A 165 14.22 -8.97 -6.17
CA GLY A 165 15.12 -8.56 -7.24
C GLY A 165 15.82 -7.24 -6.98
N ASP A 166 17.02 -7.09 -7.54
CA ASP A 166 17.89 -5.92 -7.33
C ASP A 166 17.47 -4.71 -8.18
N ASP A 167 16.56 -4.93 -9.14
CA ASP A 167 16.11 -3.94 -10.12
C ASP A 167 14.77 -3.30 -9.74
N ALA A 168 14.65 -2.84 -8.48
CA ALA A 168 13.40 -2.32 -7.94
C ALA A 168 13.44 -0.84 -7.56
N LEU A 169 12.65 -0.01 -8.27
CA LEU A 169 12.49 1.43 -7.97
C LEU A 169 11.23 1.72 -7.16
N VAL A 170 10.19 0.90 -7.30
CA VAL A 170 8.91 1.10 -6.60
C VAL A 170 9.07 0.82 -5.11
N TRP A 171 9.79 -0.25 -4.76
CA TRP A 171 9.97 -0.69 -3.38
C TRP A 171 10.76 0.31 -2.51
N PRO A 172 11.94 0.82 -2.93
CA PRO A 172 12.64 1.87 -2.17
C PRO A 172 11.83 3.16 -2.05
N PHE A 173 11.07 3.54 -3.08
CA PHE A 173 10.20 4.72 -3.01
C PHE A 173 9.10 4.54 -1.96
N ALA A 174 8.38 3.41 -1.98
CA ALA A 174 7.34 3.12 -1.01
C ALA A 174 7.86 3.04 0.44
N ARG A 175 9.08 2.50 0.64
CA ARG A 175 9.74 2.52 1.95
C ARG A 175 10.03 3.93 2.46
N ARG A 176 10.42 4.86 1.58
CA ARG A 176 10.58 6.28 1.98
C ARG A 176 9.26 6.90 2.42
N MET A 177 8.15 6.51 1.78
CA MET A 177 6.82 6.97 2.17
C MET A 177 6.44 6.49 3.58
N THR A 178 6.72 5.24 3.93
CA THR A 178 6.45 4.72 5.29
C THR A 178 7.38 5.32 6.34
N ALA A 179 8.65 5.54 6.01
CA ALA A 179 9.58 6.24 6.90
C ALA A 179 9.10 7.68 7.19
N ALA A 180 8.64 8.39 6.15
CA ALA A 180 8.06 9.72 6.31
C ALA A 180 6.77 9.71 7.15
N ALA A 181 5.94 8.66 7.02
CA ALA A 181 4.76 8.49 7.86
C ALA A 181 5.13 8.27 9.34
N ILE A 182 6.10 7.38 9.63
CA ILE A 182 6.61 7.17 10.99
C ILE A 182 7.16 8.47 11.58
N ALA A 183 7.97 9.21 10.83
CA ALA A 183 8.53 10.48 11.29
C ALA A 183 7.45 11.53 11.62
N ALA A 184 6.33 11.52 10.90
CA ALA A 184 5.20 12.41 11.15
C ALA A 184 4.26 11.93 12.28
N MET A 185 4.39 10.69 12.76
CA MET A 185 3.50 10.06 13.73
C MET A 185 4.28 9.63 14.99
N PRO A 186 4.51 10.54 15.96
CA PRO A 186 5.37 10.27 17.12
C PRO A 186 4.98 9.03 17.94
N ALA A 187 3.68 8.77 18.10
CA ALA A 187 3.21 7.58 18.82
C ALA A 187 3.54 6.27 18.09
N CYS A 188 3.64 6.27 16.75
CA CYS A 188 4.12 5.12 16.00
C CYS A 188 5.64 5.03 16.04
N ALA A 189 6.32 6.18 16.08
CA ALA A 189 7.76 6.29 16.22
C ALA A 189 8.28 5.94 17.63
N SER A 190 7.41 5.72 18.63
CA SER A 190 7.81 5.23 19.95
C SER A 190 7.80 3.70 20.06
N LEU A 191 7.14 2.98 19.15
CA LEU A 191 7.22 1.52 19.10
C LEU A 191 8.65 1.07 18.82
N ASP A 192 9.14 0.07 19.52
CA ASP A 192 10.50 -0.46 19.36
C ASP A 192 10.70 -0.99 17.92
N ALA A 193 11.65 -0.39 17.21
CA ALA A 193 11.94 -0.74 15.82
C ALA A 193 12.50 -2.16 15.71
N GLU A 194 13.27 -2.64 16.68
CA GLU A 194 13.85 -3.99 16.69
C GLU A 194 12.79 -5.08 16.88
N LYS A 195 11.66 -4.72 17.50
CA LYS A 195 10.48 -5.59 17.66
C LYS A 195 9.50 -5.50 16.50
N THR A 196 9.87 -4.78 15.44
CA THR A 196 9.06 -4.67 14.22
C THR A 196 9.91 -5.03 13.01
N ARG A 197 9.36 -5.79 12.07
CA ARG A 197 10.13 -6.25 10.91
C ARG A 197 10.59 -5.09 10.01
N ASN A 198 9.80 -4.01 9.97
CA ASN A 198 10.00 -2.81 9.15
C ASN A 198 8.95 -1.74 9.50
N ASP A 199 9.08 -0.53 8.94
CA ASP A 199 8.13 0.58 9.17
C ASP A 199 6.68 0.24 8.78
N ILE A 200 6.46 -0.64 7.80
CA ILE A 200 5.12 -1.07 7.40
C ILE A 200 4.44 -1.83 8.55
N THR A 201 5.14 -2.82 9.10
CA THR A 201 4.66 -3.58 10.26
C THR A 201 4.55 -2.73 11.51
N ARG A 202 5.42 -1.74 11.69
CA ARG A 202 5.36 -0.76 12.77
C ARG A 202 4.12 0.13 12.68
N LEU A 203 3.80 0.66 11.49
CA LEU A 203 2.56 1.43 11.25
C LEU A 203 1.32 0.55 11.47
N ASN A 204 1.33 -0.70 11.00
CA ASN A 204 0.24 -1.65 11.23
C ASN A 204 0.02 -1.90 12.74
N LYS A 205 1.10 -2.19 13.49
CA LYS A 205 1.05 -2.38 14.94
C LYS A 205 0.53 -1.13 15.66
N CYS A 206 1.03 0.05 15.27
CA CYS A 206 0.59 1.33 15.81
C CYS A 206 -0.91 1.59 15.60
N ASN A 207 -1.43 1.28 14.41
CA ASN A 207 -2.84 1.52 14.08
C ASN A 207 -3.80 0.67 14.92
N ARG A 208 -3.32 -0.47 15.45
CA ARG A 208 -4.09 -1.36 16.34
C ARG A 208 -4.09 -0.90 17.79
N LEU A 209 -3.19 0.01 18.18
CA LEU A 209 -3.14 0.50 19.55
C LEU A 209 -4.42 1.28 19.90
N GLY A 210 -5.09 0.84 20.95
CA GLY A 210 -6.27 1.51 21.49
C GLY A 210 -5.94 2.57 22.55
N GLY A 211 -6.85 3.52 22.76
CA GLY A 211 -6.69 4.54 23.80
C GLY A 211 -5.59 5.56 23.49
N ASP A 212 -4.81 5.93 24.51
CA ASP A 212 -3.61 6.75 24.33
C ASP A 212 -2.52 5.92 23.65
N ARG A 213 -2.27 6.21 22.37
CA ARG A 213 -1.32 5.43 21.56
C ARG A 213 0.12 5.55 22.05
N ALA A 214 0.52 6.67 22.66
CA ALA A 214 1.88 6.82 23.14
C ALA A 214 2.12 5.92 24.35
N ALA A 215 1.19 5.93 25.31
CA ALA A 215 1.22 5.04 26.46
C ALA A 215 1.09 3.56 26.05
N ALA A 216 0.20 3.24 25.11
CA ALA A 216 0.01 1.88 24.60
C ALA A 216 1.25 1.37 23.86
N ALA A 217 1.97 2.23 23.13
CA ALA A 217 3.23 1.87 22.48
C ALA A 217 4.33 1.56 23.50
N GLU A 218 4.47 2.37 24.55
CA GLU A 218 5.42 2.10 25.64
C GLU A 218 5.12 0.77 26.34
N ALA A 219 3.87 0.54 26.71
CA ALA A 219 3.45 -0.71 27.33
C ALA A 219 3.70 -1.92 26.40
N THR A 220 3.43 -1.77 25.11
CA THR A 220 3.73 -2.78 24.09
C THR A 220 5.22 -3.09 24.02
N ASN A 221 6.09 -2.09 24.12
CA ASN A 221 7.54 -2.29 24.12
C ASN A 221 8.01 -3.05 25.36
N ILE A 222 7.42 -2.79 26.53
CA ILE A 222 7.80 -3.44 27.79
C ILE A 222 7.33 -4.89 27.83
N TYR A 223 6.05 -5.12 27.56
CA TYR A 223 5.40 -6.42 27.79
C TYR A 223 5.42 -7.35 26.57
N ASP A 224 5.78 -6.84 25.39
CA ASP A 224 5.73 -7.56 24.10
C ASP A 224 4.41 -8.31 23.88
N SER A 225 3.32 -7.69 24.30
CA SER A 225 2.01 -8.33 24.36
C SER A 225 1.01 -7.69 23.40
N PRO A 226 0.16 -8.50 22.72
CA PRO A 226 -0.90 -7.98 21.87
C PRO A 226 -2.07 -7.35 22.64
N TRP A 227 -2.09 -7.38 23.98
CA TRP A 227 -3.24 -6.93 24.78
C TRP A 227 -3.62 -5.46 24.54
N PHE A 228 -2.66 -4.61 24.21
CA PHE A 228 -2.90 -3.19 23.91
C PHE A 228 -3.40 -2.94 22.48
N ALA A 229 -3.36 -3.97 21.62
CA ALA A 229 -3.84 -3.94 20.25
C ALA A 229 -5.33 -4.27 20.10
N ASN A 230 -6.01 -4.69 21.18
CA ASN A 230 -7.45 -4.97 21.16
C ASN A 230 -8.10 -4.79 22.56
N PRO A 231 -8.44 -3.55 22.98
CA PRO A 231 -9.08 -3.30 24.27
C PRO A 231 -10.52 -3.85 24.38
N ARG A 232 -11.05 -4.49 23.32
CA ARG A 232 -12.38 -5.11 23.27
C ARG A 232 -12.32 -6.62 23.02
N GLY A 233 -11.13 -7.21 22.93
CA GLY A 233 -10.95 -8.64 22.73
C GLY A 233 -11.13 -9.42 24.01
N GLU A 234 -11.51 -10.69 23.91
CA GLU A 234 -11.65 -11.60 25.07
C GLU A 234 -10.36 -11.67 25.91
N ASP A 235 -9.20 -11.51 25.26
CA ASP A 235 -7.90 -11.51 25.93
C ASP A 235 -7.67 -10.27 26.82
N PHE A 236 -8.20 -9.10 26.44
CA PHE A 236 -8.15 -7.90 27.28
C PHE A 236 -9.08 -8.03 28.48
N THR A 237 -10.30 -8.56 28.27
CA THR A 237 -11.25 -8.84 29.36
C THR A 237 -10.67 -9.83 30.37
N ARG A 238 -9.95 -10.87 29.92
CA ARG A 238 -9.24 -11.82 30.80
C ARG A 238 -8.12 -11.17 31.62
N ALA A 239 -7.41 -10.19 31.07
CA ALA A 239 -6.32 -9.51 31.76
C ALA A 239 -6.79 -8.58 32.90
N LEU A 240 -8.04 -8.10 32.87
CA LEU A 240 -8.63 -7.29 33.94
C LEU A 240 -9.10 -8.10 35.16
N THR A 241 -9.10 -9.42 35.06
CA THR A 241 -9.51 -10.36 36.12
C THR A 241 -8.37 -10.87 36.99
N TYR A 242 -7.13 -10.46 36.72
CA TYR A 242 -5.93 -10.72 37.52
C TYR A 242 -5.33 -9.42 38.04
#